data_AF-A0A8J2X125-F1
#
_entry.id   AF-A0A8J2X125-F1
#
_cell.length_a   1.000
_cell.length_b   1.000
_cell.length_c   1.000
_cell.angle_alpha   90.00
_cell.angle_beta   90.00
_cell.angle_gamma   90.00
#
_symmetry.space_group_name_H-M   'P 1'
#
loop_
_entity.id
_entity.type
_entity.pdbx_description
1 polymer ?
#
loop_
_entity_poly.entity_id
_entity_poly.type
_entity_poly.pdbx_seq_one_letter_code
_entity_poly.pdbx_strand_id
1 'polypeptide(L)'
;MARQEIDVAECLRRGAIGALGAIPGTLAAHPIDLVKIRIQTGAGSARAAVRGLGTRASDWPRYYRGLGPGVLQKAATRGPMFLASEIGTQCCETGFGMPRERALVVGSLSSGYVTGFLAASFEWAKVQRSLGATVGSVSAKRRLAVCHGAGLRNAVFDATFFGTEHVARRYGNLPPEATYALGAVAAITLDFPLDVALKRNMAAPTTSPVPRVGATLLAFRLLRDRGFRVVFAGLGVKSCEFGVSYACTGYVSTFFR
;
A
#
# COMPACT_ATOMS: atom_id res chain seq x y z
N MET A 1 -24.34 -25.16 16.96
CA MET A 1 -23.31 -24.11 17.03
C MET A 1 -24.00 -22.78 16.80
N ALA A 2 -24.03 -21.90 17.80
CA ALA A 2 -24.57 -20.56 17.62
C ALA A 2 -23.74 -19.83 16.55
N ARG A 3 -24.40 -19.24 15.54
CA ARG A 3 -23.75 -18.42 14.53
C ARG A 3 -23.20 -17.20 15.26
N GLN A 4 -21.89 -17.13 15.43
CA GLN A 4 -21.26 -15.95 16.02
C GLN A 4 -21.45 -14.81 15.00
N GLU A 5 -22.12 -13.75 15.40
CA GLU A 5 -22.43 -12.62 14.51
C GLU A 5 -21.18 -11.77 14.27
N ILE A 6 -21.15 -11.07 13.14
CA ILE A 6 -20.06 -10.14 12.79
C ILE A 6 -20.14 -8.93 13.73
N ASP A 7 -19.05 -8.66 14.45
CA ASP A 7 -18.87 -7.47 15.26
C ASP A 7 -18.53 -6.28 14.35
N VAL A 8 -19.60 -5.58 13.95
CA VAL A 8 -19.52 -4.38 13.11
C VAL A 8 -18.81 -3.23 13.83
N ALA A 9 -18.93 -3.12 15.16
CA ALA A 9 -18.29 -2.06 15.93
C ALA A 9 -16.77 -2.20 15.90
N GLU A 10 -16.25 -3.42 16.06
CA GLU A 10 -14.83 -3.73 15.91
C GLU A 10 -14.34 -3.42 14.48
N CYS A 11 -15.12 -3.77 13.46
CA CYS A 11 -14.78 -3.47 12.06
C CYS A 11 -14.64 -1.96 11.82
N LEU A 12 -15.59 -1.17 12.33
CA LEU A 12 -15.56 0.29 12.23
C LEU A 12 -14.39 0.89 13.02
N ARG A 13 -14.11 0.36 14.22
CA ARG A 13 -12.96 0.78 15.03
C ARG A 13 -11.64 0.54 14.31
N ARG A 14 -11.46 -0.63 13.69
CA ARG A 14 -10.29 -0.94 12.85
C ARG A 14 -10.18 0.02 11.67
N GLY A 15 -11.29 0.27 10.98
CA GLY A 15 -11.35 1.26 9.91
C GLY A 15 -10.94 2.66 10.36
N ALA A 16 -11.41 3.11 11.52
CA ALA A 16 -11.05 4.41 12.10
C ALA A 16 -9.55 4.49 12.43
N ILE A 17 -8.97 3.43 13.01
CA ILE A 17 -7.52 3.34 13.26
C ILE A 17 -6.74 3.52 11.94
N GLY A 18 -7.14 2.81 10.89
CA GLY A 18 -6.51 2.90 9.58
C GLY A 18 -6.61 4.31 8.98
N ALA A 19 -7.79 4.92 8.99
CA ALA A 19 -8.04 6.23 8.42
C ALA A 19 -7.36 7.37 9.20
N LEU A 20 -7.56 7.41 10.52
CA LEU A 20 -7.00 8.45 11.39
C LEU A 20 -5.49 8.30 11.55
N GLY A 21 -5.00 7.06 11.65
CA GLY A 21 -3.56 6.77 11.70
C GLY A 21 -2.82 7.12 10.41
N ALA A 22 -3.52 7.21 9.28
CA ALA A 22 -2.94 7.68 8.03
C ALA A 22 -2.59 9.17 8.06
N ILE A 23 -3.23 9.98 8.89
CA ILE A 23 -2.99 11.44 8.95
C ILE A 23 -1.58 11.75 9.48
N PRO A 24 -1.22 11.41 10.75
CA PRO A 24 0.13 11.63 11.25
C PRO A 24 1.15 10.78 10.48
N GLY A 25 0.77 9.59 10.03
CA GLY A 25 1.62 8.75 9.19
C GLY A 25 1.95 9.38 7.84
N THR A 26 1.06 10.17 7.25
CA THR A 26 1.35 10.91 6.02
C THR A 26 2.22 12.11 6.35
N LEU A 27 1.90 12.89 7.38
CA LEU A 27 2.69 14.03 7.82
C LEU A 27 4.16 13.66 8.06
N ALA A 28 4.43 12.54 8.75
CA ALA A 28 5.77 12.08 9.03
C ALA A 28 6.52 11.58 7.78
N ALA A 29 5.82 10.92 6.86
CA ALA A 29 6.44 10.31 5.67
C ALA A 29 6.51 11.26 4.45
N HIS A 30 5.75 12.36 4.44
CA HIS A 30 5.61 13.24 3.27
C HIS A 30 6.93 13.87 2.79
N PRO A 31 7.87 14.30 3.67
CA PRO A 31 9.18 14.78 3.22
C PRO A 31 9.96 13.74 2.42
N ILE A 32 9.87 12.46 2.82
CA ILE A 32 10.52 11.34 2.13
C ILE A 32 9.86 11.11 0.77
N ASP A 33 8.53 11.19 0.70
CA ASP A 33 7.77 11.02 -0.55
C ASP A 33 8.11 12.13 -1.57
N LEU A 34 8.25 13.39 -1.15
CA LEU A 34 8.69 14.45 -2.06
C LEU A 34 10.13 14.27 -2.55
N VAL A 35 11.05 13.83 -1.69
CA VAL A 35 12.43 13.50 -2.12
C VAL A 35 12.39 12.38 -3.16
N LYS A 36 11.58 11.33 -2.93
CA LYS A 36 11.39 10.23 -3.87
C LYS A 36 10.85 10.72 -5.22
N ILE A 37 9.80 11.54 -5.22
CA ILE A 37 9.22 12.11 -6.44
C ILE A 37 10.29 12.92 -7.19
N ARG A 38 11.06 13.77 -6.52
CA ARG A 38 12.12 14.56 -7.16
C ARG A 38 13.22 13.72 -7.79
N ILE A 39 13.63 12.63 -7.14
CA ILE A 39 14.58 11.68 -7.73
C ILE A 39 13.98 11.09 -9.02
N GLN A 40 12.71 10.68 -8.97
CA GLN A 40 12.01 10.09 -10.11
C GLN A 40 11.77 11.08 -11.26
N THR A 41 11.61 12.37 -10.97
CA THR A 41 11.37 13.42 -11.99
C THR A 41 12.64 14.09 -12.49
N GLY A 42 13.84 13.62 -12.11
CA GLY A 42 15.09 14.05 -12.75
C GLY A 42 16.13 14.72 -11.85
N ALA A 43 15.99 14.73 -10.52
CA ALA A 43 17.04 15.26 -9.63
C ALA A 43 18.34 14.43 -9.62
N GLY A 44 18.35 13.23 -10.22
CA GLY A 44 19.53 12.38 -10.39
C GLY A 44 20.02 11.66 -9.12
N SER A 45 19.91 12.27 -7.94
CA SER A 45 20.24 11.65 -6.65
C SER A 45 19.41 12.21 -5.49
N ALA A 46 19.31 11.47 -4.39
CA ALA A 46 18.64 11.94 -3.18
C ALA A 46 19.28 13.23 -2.62
N ARG A 47 20.62 13.31 -2.65
CA ARG A 47 21.35 14.50 -2.18
C ARG A 47 21.05 15.73 -3.04
N ALA A 48 20.90 15.56 -4.35
CA ALA A 48 20.50 16.65 -5.23
C ALA A 48 19.02 17.03 -5.02
N ALA A 49 18.13 16.07 -4.82
CA ALA A 49 16.72 16.31 -4.52
C ALA A 49 16.54 17.12 -3.21
N VAL A 50 17.23 16.73 -2.14
CA VAL A 50 17.25 17.45 -0.85
C VAL A 50 17.81 18.85 -1.00
N ARG A 51 18.96 19.01 -1.68
CA ARG A 51 19.54 20.34 -1.95
C ARG A 51 18.60 21.25 -2.73
N GLY A 52 17.89 20.70 -3.74
CA GLY A 52 16.93 21.47 -4.52
C GLY A 52 15.63 21.82 -3.79
N LEU A 53 15.28 21.10 -2.72
CA LEU A 53 14.16 21.48 -1.83
C LEU A 53 14.59 22.56 -0.84
N GLY A 54 15.86 22.54 -0.45
CA GLY A 54 16.46 23.47 0.50
C GLY A 54 16.71 22.77 1.83
N THR A 55 17.74 23.18 2.55
CA THR A 55 18.16 22.54 3.82
C THR A 55 17.97 23.45 5.03
N ARG A 56 17.52 24.69 4.81
CA ARG A 56 17.27 25.65 5.88
C ARG A 56 15.86 25.46 6.45
N ALA A 57 15.66 25.85 7.70
CA ALA A 57 14.34 25.79 8.34
C ALA A 57 13.27 26.58 7.55
N SER A 58 13.65 27.69 6.90
CA SER A 58 12.77 28.47 6.02
C SER A 58 12.25 27.70 4.80
N ASP A 59 12.93 26.62 4.40
CA ASP A 59 12.54 25.79 3.26
C ASP A 59 11.57 24.66 3.64
N TRP A 60 11.34 24.43 4.94
CA TRP A 60 10.52 23.32 5.43
C TRP A 60 9.08 23.29 4.88
N PRO A 61 8.39 24.43 4.70
CA PRO A 61 7.08 24.44 4.03
C PRO A 61 7.09 23.83 2.62
N ARG A 62 8.23 23.83 1.92
CA ARG A 62 8.37 23.21 0.58
C ARG A 62 8.29 21.69 0.64
N TYR A 63 8.72 21.10 1.76
CA TYR A 63 8.62 19.65 2.01
C TYR A 63 7.20 19.18 2.24
N TYR A 64 6.24 20.10 2.45
CA TYR A 64 4.83 19.79 2.71
C TYR A 64 3.89 20.22 1.58
N ARG A 65 4.42 20.60 0.41
CA ARG A 65 3.60 20.86 -0.78
C ARG A 65 2.85 19.60 -1.20
N GLY A 66 1.54 19.75 -1.46
CA GLY A 66 0.67 18.63 -1.85
C GLY A 66 0.26 17.69 -0.71
N LEU A 67 0.52 18.06 0.55
CA LEU A 67 0.19 17.24 1.72
C LEU A 67 -1.32 16.93 1.82
N GLY A 68 -2.19 17.93 1.65
CA GLY A 68 -3.64 17.75 1.80
C GLY A 68 -4.21 16.61 0.93
N PRO A 69 -4.00 16.64 -0.40
CA PRO A 69 -4.37 15.52 -1.27
C PRO A 69 -3.74 14.18 -0.87
N GLY A 70 -2.48 14.18 -0.41
CA GLY A 70 -1.79 12.98 0.06
C GLY A 70 -2.42 12.35 1.30
N VAL A 71 -2.77 13.18 2.29
CA VAL A 71 -3.45 12.77 3.53
C VAL A 71 -4.81 12.16 3.19
N LEU A 72 -5.62 12.87 2.39
CA LEU A 72 -6.94 12.39 1.98
C LEU A 72 -6.85 11.03 1.26
N GLN A 73 -5.91 10.89 0.33
CA GLN A 73 -5.68 9.64 -0.39
C GLN A 73 -5.32 8.49 0.57
N LYS A 74 -4.37 8.70 1.49
CA LYS A 74 -3.90 7.65 2.42
C LYS A 74 -4.99 7.28 3.44
N ALA A 75 -5.75 8.26 3.96
CA ALA A 75 -6.87 7.99 4.85
C ALA A 75 -7.99 7.21 4.15
N ALA A 76 -8.36 7.63 2.93
CA ALA A 76 -9.41 6.99 2.14
C ALA A 76 -9.06 5.57 1.67
N THR A 77 -7.79 5.17 1.72
CA THR A 77 -7.35 3.82 1.34
C THR A 77 -7.10 2.93 2.56
N ARG A 78 -6.43 3.44 3.61
CA ARG A 78 -6.12 2.64 4.81
C ARG A 78 -7.33 2.35 5.67
N GLY A 79 -8.31 3.26 5.75
CA GLY A 79 -9.55 2.99 6.49
C GLY A 79 -10.29 1.76 5.95
N PRO A 80 -10.65 1.75 4.65
CA PRO A 80 -11.28 0.59 4.02
C PRO A 80 -10.43 -0.69 4.10
N MET A 81 -9.10 -0.58 3.96
CA MET A 81 -8.18 -1.72 4.12
C MET A 81 -8.37 -2.40 5.49
N PHE A 82 -8.30 -1.63 6.57
CA PHE A 82 -8.40 -2.16 7.93
C PHE A 82 -9.80 -2.70 8.25
N LEU A 83 -10.84 -1.97 7.83
CA LEU A 83 -12.22 -2.37 8.02
C LEU A 83 -12.54 -3.67 7.28
N ALA A 84 -12.21 -3.73 5.98
CA ALA A 84 -12.50 -4.90 5.16
C ALA A 84 -11.68 -6.11 5.59
N SER A 85 -10.45 -5.91 6.08
CA SER A 85 -9.64 -6.99 6.64
C SER A 85 -10.28 -7.60 7.88
N GLU A 86 -10.83 -6.77 8.77
CA GLU A 86 -11.52 -7.25 9.97
C GLU A 86 -12.80 -8.02 9.62
N ILE A 87 -13.63 -7.48 8.71
CA ILE A 87 -14.80 -8.19 8.19
C ILE A 87 -14.40 -9.54 7.59
N GLY A 88 -13.38 -9.55 6.73
CA GLY A 88 -12.88 -10.77 6.09
C GLY A 88 -12.41 -11.80 7.12
N THR A 89 -11.74 -11.33 8.18
CA THR A 89 -11.27 -12.19 9.27
C THR A 89 -12.45 -12.84 10.00
N GLN A 90 -13.42 -12.04 10.43
CA GLN A 90 -14.60 -12.55 11.15
C GLN A 90 -15.44 -13.47 10.27
N CYS A 91 -15.59 -13.19 8.97
CA CYS A 91 -16.22 -14.10 8.01
C CYS A 91 -15.50 -15.45 7.94
N CYS A 92 -14.17 -15.46 8.00
CA CYS A 92 -13.39 -16.70 8.01
C CYS A 92 -13.52 -17.48 9.34
N GLU A 93 -13.57 -16.78 10.47
CA GLU A 93 -13.78 -17.39 11.80
C GLU A 93 -15.18 -18.01 11.89
N THR A 94 -16.20 -17.26 11.51
CA THR A 94 -17.62 -17.65 11.63
C THR A 94 -18.05 -18.66 10.57
N GLY A 95 -17.59 -18.49 9.33
CA GLY A 95 -17.99 -19.31 8.18
C GLY A 95 -17.22 -20.62 8.06
N PHE A 96 -15.93 -20.63 8.40
CA PHE A 96 -15.05 -21.78 8.21
C PHE A 96 -14.47 -22.34 9.52
N GLY A 97 -14.79 -21.75 10.68
CA GLY A 97 -14.24 -22.18 11.97
C GLY A 97 -12.72 -22.02 12.05
N MET A 98 -12.14 -21.11 11.25
CA MET A 98 -10.70 -20.92 11.21
C MET A 98 -10.22 -20.24 12.50
N PRO A 99 -9.08 -20.64 13.08
CA PRO A 99 -8.43 -19.87 14.12
C PRO A 99 -8.09 -18.46 13.62
N ARG A 100 -8.25 -17.44 14.48
CA ARG A 100 -7.95 -16.02 14.22
C ARG A 100 -6.69 -15.79 13.40
N GLU A 101 -5.60 -16.49 13.72
CA GLU A 101 -4.30 -16.34 13.04
C GLU A 101 -4.39 -16.64 11.53
N ARG A 102 -5.08 -17.73 11.16
CA ARG A 102 -5.28 -18.12 9.76
C ARG A 102 -6.38 -17.28 9.11
N ALA A 103 -7.45 -17.04 9.86
CA ALA A 103 -8.57 -16.22 9.41
C ALA A 103 -8.11 -14.80 9.05
N LEU A 104 -7.16 -14.22 9.80
CA LEU A 104 -6.64 -12.88 9.55
C LEU A 104 -5.93 -12.82 8.20
N VAL A 105 -5.02 -13.75 7.92
CA VAL A 105 -4.27 -13.78 6.66
C VAL A 105 -5.23 -14.01 5.48
N VAL A 106 -6.15 -14.97 5.59
CA VAL A 106 -7.11 -15.29 4.53
C VAL A 106 -8.12 -14.16 4.32
N GLY A 107 -8.65 -13.59 5.40
CA GLY A 107 -9.54 -12.44 5.37
C GLY A 107 -8.88 -11.23 4.70
N SER A 108 -7.63 -10.97 5.06
CA SER A 108 -6.82 -9.88 4.49
C SER A 108 -6.54 -10.03 2.99
N LEU A 109 -6.49 -11.26 2.45
CA LEU A 109 -6.39 -11.46 1.01
C LEU A 109 -7.59 -10.87 0.28
N SER A 110 -8.80 -11.08 0.84
CA SER A 110 -10.03 -10.56 0.24
C SER A 110 -10.14 -9.04 0.37
N SER A 111 -9.75 -8.47 1.52
CA SER A 111 -9.72 -7.02 1.72
C SER A 111 -8.76 -6.34 0.76
N GLY A 112 -7.54 -6.87 0.63
CA GLY A 112 -6.53 -6.31 -0.25
C GLY A 112 -6.96 -6.40 -1.71
N TYR A 113 -7.58 -7.51 -2.10
CA TYR A 113 -8.12 -7.66 -3.43
C TYR A 113 -9.19 -6.63 -3.76
N VAL A 114 -10.22 -6.51 -2.91
CA VAL A 114 -11.34 -5.59 -3.12
C VAL A 114 -10.86 -4.14 -3.12
N THR A 115 -10.09 -3.74 -2.10
CA THR A 115 -9.61 -2.37 -1.98
C THR A 115 -8.65 -2.00 -3.10
N GLY A 116 -7.74 -2.90 -3.49
CA GLY A 116 -6.84 -2.70 -4.62
C GLY A 116 -7.56 -2.62 -5.96
N PHE A 117 -8.55 -3.50 -6.19
CA PHE A 117 -9.35 -3.48 -7.42
C PHE A 117 -10.09 -2.15 -7.60
N LEU A 118 -10.69 -1.64 -6.52
CA LEU A 118 -11.39 -0.35 -6.54
C LEU A 118 -10.43 0.84 -6.67
N ALA A 119 -9.30 0.79 -5.95
CA ALA A 119 -8.28 1.84 -6.00
C ALA A 119 -7.55 1.93 -7.35
N ALA A 120 -7.54 0.85 -8.12
CA ALA A 120 -6.80 0.74 -9.38
C ALA A 120 -7.11 1.86 -10.39
N SER A 121 -8.37 2.30 -10.47
CA SER A 121 -8.74 3.38 -11.39
C SER A 121 -8.07 4.71 -11.02
N PHE A 122 -7.97 5.01 -9.72
CA PHE A 122 -7.31 6.21 -9.23
C PHE A 122 -5.79 6.10 -9.36
N GLU A 123 -5.22 4.93 -9.05
CA GLU A 123 -3.79 4.70 -9.20
C GLU A 123 -3.35 4.81 -10.66
N TRP A 124 -4.12 4.25 -11.59
CA TRP A 124 -3.82 4.36 -13.01
C TRP A 124 -3.88 5.81 -13.50
N ALA A 125 -4.92 6.56 -13.11
CA ALA A 125 -5.00 7.98 -13.44
C ALA A 125 -3.80 8.77 -12.90
N LYS A 126 -3.33 8.44 -11.68
CA LYS A 126 -2.13 9.02 -11.09
C LYS A 126 -0.87 8.68 -11.90
N VAL A 127 -0.69 7.43 -12.31
CA VAL A 127 0.46 7.00 -13.12
C VAL A 127 0.48 7.72 -14.47
N GLN A 128 -0.64 7.76 -15.19
CA GLN A 128 -0.72 8.41 -16.51
C GLN A 128 -0.41 9.91 -16.43
N ARG A 129 -0.99 10.61 -15.43
CA ARG A 129 -0.70 12.03 -15.19
C ARG A 129 0.77 12.28 -14.86
N SER A 130 1.43 11.37 -14.12
CA SER A 130 2.86 11.50 -13.81
C SER A 130 3.76 11.39 -15.05
N LEU A 131 3.26 10.76 -16.12
CA LEU A 131 3.92 10.67 -17.42
C LEU A 131 3.55 11.82 -18.37
N GLY A 132 2.75 12.79 -17.91
CA GLY A 132 2.23 13.88 -18.75
C GLY A 132 1.16 13.42 -19.75
N ALA A 133 0.62 12.21 -19.61
CA ALA A 133 -0.38 11.65 -20.50
C ALA A 133 -1.81 11.95 -19.99
N THR A 134 -2.70 12.31 -20.91
CA THR A 134 -4.14 12.38 -20.64
C THR A 134 -4.69 10.96 -20.56
N VAL A 135 -5.53 10.67 -19.56
CA VAL A 135 -6.21 9.37 -19.44
C VAL A 135 -7.21 9.26 -20.59
N GLY A 136 -6.78 8.71 -21.73
CA GLY A 136 -7.64 8.48 -22.89
C GLY A 136 -8.63 7.35 -22.66
N SER A 137 -9.54 7.15 -23.62
CA SER A 137 -10.42 5.98 -23.63
C SER A 137 -9.58 4.70 -23.74
N VAL A 138 -9.78 3.77 -22.81
CA VAL A 138 -9.07 2.48 -22.78
C VAL A 138 -10.07 1.34 -22.87
N SER A 139 -9.71 0.28 -23.59
CA SER A 139 -10.55 -0.92 -23.70
C SER A 139 -10.94 -1.45 -22.30
N ALA A 140 -12.22 -1.81 -22.14
CA ALA A 140 -12.73 -2.40 -20.90
C ALA A 140 -11.91 -3.62 -20.44
N LYS A 141 -11.46 -4.45 -21.39
CA LYS A 141 -10.60 -5.63 -21.12
C LYS A 141 -9.29 -5.22 -20.44
N ARG A 142 -8.67 -4.14 -20.90
CA ARG A 142 -7.43 -3.63 -20.30
C ARG A 142 -7.67 -3.05 -18.92
N ARG A 143 -8.76 -2.32 -18.75
CA ARG A 143 -9.14 -1.76 -17.44
C ARG A 143 -9.37 -2.86 -16.41
N LEU A 144 -10.11 -3.89 -16.76
CA LEU A 144 -10.32 -5.05 -15.88
C LEU A 144 -9.00 -5.75 -15.55
N ALA A 145 -8.12 -5.97 -16.54
CA ALA A 145 -6.81 -6.58 -16.29
C ALA A 145 -5.95 -5.78 -15.29
N VAL A 146 -5.93 -4.45 -15.42
CA VAL A 146 -5.23 -3.56 -14.48
C VAL A 146 -5.87 -3.63 -13.09
N CYS A 147 -7.21 -3.59 -12.99
CA CYS A 147 -7.91 -3.68 -11.71
C CYS A 147 -7.65 -5.02 -11.00
N HIS A 148 -7.70 -6.15 -11.73
CA HIS A 148 -7.37 -7.45 -11.17
C HIS A 148 -5.90 -7.54 -10.74
N GLY A 149 -4.97 -6.98 -11.53
CA GLY A 149 -3.56 -6.91 -11.15
C GLY A 149 -3.32 -6.12 -9.87
N ALA A 150 -4.00 -4.97 -9.72
CA ALA A 150 -3.97 -4.16 -8.51
C ALA A 150 -4.57 -4.89 -7.30
N GLY A 151 -5.71 -5.57 -7.49
CA GLY A 151 -6.31 -6.41 -6.47
C GLY A 151 -5.36 -7.50 -6.00
N LEU A 152 -4.78 -8.28 -6.91
CA LEU A 152 -3.84 -9.35 -6.54
C LEU A 152 -2.60 -8.83 -5.80
N ARG A 153 -2.03 -7.71 -6.26
CA ARG A 153 -0.89 -7.06 -5.60
C ARG A 153 -1.25 -6.61 -4.19
N ASN A 154 -2.40 -5.97 -4.00
CA ASN A 154 -2.83 -5.53 -2.67
C ASN A 154 -3.27 -6.68 -1.76
N ALA A 155 -3.81 -7.78 -2.31
CA ALA A 155 -4.07 -8.98 -1.53
C ALA A 155 -2.79 -9.51 -0.87
N VAL A 156 -1.70 -9.59 -1.63
CA VAL A 156 -0.38 -9.98 -1.09
C VAL A 156 0.10 -8.99 -0.04
N PHE A 157 -0.05 -7.69 -0.29
CA PHE A 157 0.33 -6.65 0.67
C PHE A 157 -0.44 -6.79 1.98
N ASP A 158 -1.78 -6.80 1.94
CA ASP A 158 -2.65 -6.83 3.13
C ASP A 158 -2.40 -8.10 3.95
N ALA A 159 -2.39 -9.27 3.30
CA ALA A 159 -2.17 -10.55 3.96
C ALA A 159 -0.81 -10.61 4.67
N THR A 160 0.23 -10.09 4.02
CA THR A 160 1.57 -10.02 4.62
C THR A 160 1.62 -9.00 5.74
N PHE A 161 0.98 -7.84 5.56
CA PHE A 161 0.92 -6.77 6.55
C PHE A 161 0.27 -7.25 7.84
N PHE A 162 -0.99 -7.68 7.79
CA PHE A 162 -1.74 -8.09 8.97
C PHE A 162 -1.19 -9.38 9.57
N GLY A 163 -0.75 -10.33 8.75
CA GLY A 163 -0.12 -11.56 9.23
C GLY A 163 1.17 -11.30 10.01
N THR A 164 2.07 -10.49 9.45
CA THR A 164 3.33 -10.13 10.11
C THR A 164 3.09 -9.31 11.36
N GLU A 165 2.18 -8.33 11.30
CA GLU A 165 1.80 -7.48 12.43
C GLU A 165 1.26 -8.32 13.59
N HIS A 166 0.40 -9.29 13.30
CA HIS A 166 -0.17 -10.18 14.30
C HIS A 166 0.88 -11.07 14.96
N VAL A 167 1.73 -11.71 14.16
CA VAL A 167 2.82 -12.57 14.66
C VAL A 167 3.80 -11.76 15.50
N ALA A 168 4.20 -10.58 15.03
CA ALA A 168 5.12 -9.70 15.75
C ALA A 168 4.54 -9.22 17.08
N ARG A 169 3.24 -8.90 17.13
CA ARG A 169 2.56 -8.54 18.38
C ARG A 169 2.46 -9.72 19.34
N ARG A 170 2.08 -10.90 18.84
CA ARG A 170 1.83 -12.08 19.66
C ARG A 170 3.10 -12.70 20.24
N TYR A 171 4.14 -12.84 19.43
CA TYR A 171 5.35 -13.58 19.78
C TYR A 171 6.55 -12.67 20.06
N GLY A 172 6.57 -11.44 19.50
CA GLY A 172 7.70 -10.53 19.60
C GLY A 172 7.65 -9.56 20.79
N ASN A 173 6.52 -9.48 21.51
CA ASN A 173 6.27 -8.49 22.56
C ASN A 173 6.64 -7.04 22.13
N LEU A 174 6.47 -6.74 20.84
CA LEU A 174 6.81 -5.44 20.28
C LEU A 174 5.65 -4.45 20.49
N PRO A 175 5.95 -3.15 20.70
CA PRO A 175 4.90 -2.16 20.81
C PRO A 175 4.19 -1.95 19.45
N PRO A 176 2.93 -1.46 19.44
CA PRO A 176 2.12 -1.38 18.21
C PRO A 176 2.74 -0.61 17.05
N GLU A 177 3.45 0.47 17.34
CA GLU A 177 4.21 1.23 16.35
C GLU A 177 5.26 0.37 15.64
N ALA A 178 5.96 -0.49 16.38
CA ALA A 178 6.96 -1.39 15.82
C ALA A 178 6.32 -2.54 15.02
N THR A 179 5.20 -3.11 15.51
CA THR A 179 4.53 -4.21 14.79
C THR A 179 3.93 -3.75 13.47
N TYR A 180 3.32 -2.56 13.44
CA TYR A 180 2.78 -1.97 12.22
C TYR A 180 3.89 -1.60 11.23
N ALA A 181 4.99 -0.99 11.72
CA ALA A 181 6.13 -0.68 10.88
C ALA A 181 6.74 -1.94 10.26
N LEU A 182 6.95 -2.99 11.06
CA LEU A 182 7.48 -4.27 10.61
C LEU A 182 6.55 -4.93 9.59
N GLY A 183 5.25 -4.96 9.87
CA GLY A 183 4.25 -5.47 8.94
C GLY A 183 4.27 -4.74 7.60
N ALA A 184 4.39 -3.41 7.62
CA ALA A 184 4.46 -2.61 6.40
C ALA A 184 5.74 -2.86 5.60
N VAL A 185 6.90 -2.94 6.27
CA VAL A 185 8.18 -3.21 5.60
C VAL A 185 8.21 -4.62 5.01
N ALA A 186 7.70 -5.62 5.74
CA ALA A 186 7.59 -6.99 5.23
C ALA A 186 6.65 -7.06 4.01
N ALA A 187 5.47 -6.45 4.11
CA ALA A 187 4.49 -6.40 3.03
C ALA A 187 5.05 -5.75 1.76
N ILE A 188 5.75 -4.62 1.89
CA ILE A 188 6.38 -3.96 0.73
C ILE A 188 7.47 -4.82 0.13
N THR A 189 8.31 -5.43 0.97
CA THR A 189 9.42 -6.23 0.47
C THR A 189 8.90 -7.40 -0.37
N LEU A 190 7.80 -8.01 0.06
CA LEU A 190 7.16 -9.10 -0.67
C LEU A 190 6.36 -8.62 -1.90
N ASP A 191 5.63 -7.51 -1.80
CA ASP A 191 4.78 -6.98 -2.88
C ASP A 191 5.55 -6.19 -3.94
N PHE A 192 6.80 -5.77 -3.67
CA PHE A 192 7.55 -4.83 -4.50
C PHE A 192 7.65 -5.27 -5.98
N PRO A 193 7.99 -6.55 -6.29
CA PRO A 193 8.07 -6.99 -7.68
C PRO A 193 6.71 -6.88 -8.39
N LEU A 194 5.61 -7.15 -7.68
CA LEU A 194 4.25 -7.05 -8.20
C LEU A 194 3.87 -5.58 -8.43
N ASP A 195 4.22 -4.69 -7.51
CA ASP A 195 4.02 -3.25 -7.63
C ASP A 195 4.75 -2.67 -8.85
N VAL A 196 6.01 -3.07 -9.07
CA VAL A 196 6.80 -2.63 -10.22
C VAL A 196 6.20 -3.15 -11.53
N ALA A 197 5.78 -4.41 -11.58
CA ALA A 197 5.13 -5.00 -12.75
C ALA A 197 3.80 -4.29 -13.08
N LEU A 198 2.97 -4.05 -12.07
CA LEU A 198 1.69 -3.36 -12.20
C LEU A 198 1.87 -1.93 -12.70
N LYS A 199 2.78 -1.17 -12.08
CA LYS A 199 3.05 0.22 -12.49
C LYS A 199 3.58 0.32 -13.91
N ARG A 200 4.38 -0.64 -14.36
CA ARG A 200 4.81 -0.72 -15.77
C ARG A 200 3.64 -0.97 -16.71
N ASN A 201 2.72 -1.86 -16.35
CA ASN A 201 1.49 -2.10 -17.14
C ASN A 201 0.59 -0.87 -17.18
N MET A 202 0.48 -0.14 -16.06
CA MET A 202 -0.25 1.13 -15.98
C MET A 202 0.42 2.24 -16.78
N ALA A 203 1.75 2.25 -16.89
CA ALA A 203 2.53 3.22 -17.65
C ALA A 203 2.55 2.96 -19.16
N ALA A 204 2.32 1.71 -19.60
CA ALA A 204 2.34 1.37 -21.01
C ALA A 204 1.26 2.15 -21.80
N PRO A 205 1.53 2.56 -23.05
CA PRO A 205 0.56 3.25 -23.91
C PRO A 205 -0.76 2.48 -24.00
N THR A 206 -1.90 3.18 -24.08
CA THR A 206 -3.25 2.56 -24.11
C THR A 206 -3.48 1.65 -25.32
N THR A 207 -2.72 1.85 -26.40
CA THR A 207 -2.70 1.06 -27.63
C THR A 207 -1.92 -0.24 -27.53
N SER A 208 -1.07 -0.41 -26.51
CA SER A 208 -0.32 -1.64 -26.30
C SER A 208 -1.24 -2.84 -26.04
N PRO A 209 -0.83 -4.06 -26.43
CA PRO A 209 -1.61 -5.27 -26.19
C PRO A 209 -1.95 -5.43 -24.71
N VAL A 210 -3.16 -5.94 -24.43
CA VAL A 210 -3.66 -6.10 -23.06
C VAL A 210 -2.70 -7.00 -22.28
N PRO A 211 -2.12 -6.53 -21.17
CA PRO A 211 -1.32 -7.39 -20.33
C PRO A 211 -2.23 -8.51 -19.80
N ARG A 212 -1.84 -9.77 -20.01
CA ARG A 212 -2.60 -10.93 -19.51
C ARG A 212 -2.74 -10.82 -17.99
N VAL A 213 -3.83 -11.32 -17.40
CA VAL A 213 -4.03 -11.33 -15.93
C VAL A 213 -2.87 -12.05 -15.21
N GLY A 214 -2.23 -13.02 -15.87
CA GLY A 214 -0.95 -13.60 -15.46
C GLY A 214 0.25 -12.63 -15.48
N ALA A 215 0.08 -11.33 -15.68
CA ALA A 215 1.14 -10.34 -15.61
C ALA A 215 1.70 -10.14 -14.18
N THR A 216 1.13 -10.80 -13.18
CA THR A 216 1.81 -11.09 -11.90
C THR A 216 3.04 -11.99 -12.11
N LEU A 217 3.04 -12.92 -13.09
CA LEU A 217 4.22 -13.63 -13.58
C LEU A 217 5.19 -12.72 -14.34
N LEU A 218 4.75 -11.53 -14.77
CA LEU A 218 5.65 -10.52 -15.34
C LEU A 218 6.62 -10.03 -14.27
N ALA A 219 6.27 -10.04 -12.98
CA ALA A 219 7.23 -9.75 -11.91
C ALA A 219 8.40 -10.77 -11.91
N PHE A 220 8.09 -12.06 -12.03
CA PHE A 220 9.10 -13.13 -12.13
C PHE A 220 9.91 -13.06 -13.44
N ARG A 221 9.27 -12.73 -14.56
CA ARG A 221 9.99 -12.47 -15.82
C ARG A 221 10.88 -11.24 -15.73
N LEU A 222 10.41 -10.16 -15.13
CA LEU A 222 11.20 -8.95 -14.91
C LEU A 222 12.40 -9.21 -14.00
N LEU A 223 12.23 -10.03 -12.96
CA LEU A 223 13.33 -10.50 -12.12
C LEU A 223 14.35 -11.31 -12.92
N ARG A 224 13.88 -12.21 -13.81
CA ARG A 224 14.73 -13.01 -14.70
C ARG A 224 15.46 -12.15 -15.73
N ASP A 225 14.76 -11.24 -16.39
CA ASP A 225 15.26 -10.54 -17.58
C ASP A 225 16.10 -9.31 -17.26
N ARG A 226 15.80 -8.60 -16.15
CA ARG A 226 16.51 -7.36 -15.76
C ARG A 226 17.34 -7.49 -14.49
N GLY A 227 17.23 -8.62 -13.80
CA GLY A 227 17.95 -8.90 -12.56
C GLY A 227 17.37 -8.20 -11.33
N PHE A 228 17.75 -8.72 -10.17
CA PHE A 228 17.25 -8.33 -8.86
C PHE A 228 17.48 -6.83 -8.55
N ARG A 229 18.67 -6.31 -8.84
CA ARG A 229 19.04 -4.91 -8.56
C ARG A 229 18.12 -3.89 -9.22
N VAL A 230 17.64 -4.16 -10.44
CA VAL A 230 16.76 -3.26 -11.17
C VAL A 230 15.32 -3.34 -10.67
N VAL A 231 14.85 -4.54 -10.31
CA VAL A 231 13.48 -4.73 -9.80
C VAL A 231 13.31 -4.13 -8.41
N PHE A 232 14.34 -4.22 -7.56
CA PHE A 232 14.29 -3.69 -6.19
C PHE A 232 14.88 -2.27 -6.05
N ALA A 233 15.16 -1.59 -7.16
CA ALA A 233 15.58 -0.21 -7.15
C ALA A 233 14.49 0.68 -6.52
N GLY A 234 14.83 1.34 -5.42
CA GLY A 234 13.89 2.18 -4.66
C GLY A 234 13.14 1.47 -3.54
N LEU A 235 13.36 0.16 -3.33
CA LEU A 235 12.76 -0.59 -2.21
C LEU A 235 13.05 0.11 -0.87
N GLY A 236 14.32 0.44 -0.60
CA GLY A 236 14.71 1.06 0.68
C GLY A 236 13.96 2.36 0.99
N VAL A 237 13.79 3.24 -0.01
CA VAL A 237 13.05 4.50 0.17
C VAL A 237 11.57 4.21 0.45
N LYS A 238 10.97 3.25 -0.25
CA LYS A 238 9.57 2.85 -0.03
C LYS A 238 9.37 2.21 1.35
N SER A 239 10.32 1.36 1.78
CA SER A 239 10.32 0.74 3.11
C SER A 239 10.42 1.78 4.22
N CYS A 240 11.30 2.79 4.09
CA CYS A 240 11.37 3.88 5.05
C CYS A 240 10.08 4.72 5.08
N GLU A 241 9.55 5.10 3.91
CA GLU A 241 8.31 5.88 3.79
C GLU A 241 7.15 5.17 4.53
N PHE A 242 6.94 3.89 4.24
CA PHE A 242 5.84 3.13 4.83
C PHE A 242 6.12 2.72 6.26
N GLY A 243 7.35 2.36 6.62
CA GLY A 243 7.72 2.00 7.98
C GLY A 243 7.41 3.15 8.95
N VAL A 244 7.85 4.37 8.64
CA VAL A 244 7.52 5.57 9.42
C VAL A 244 6.01 5.82 9.41
N SER A 245 5.39 5.74 8.25
CA SER A 245 3.95 6.03 8.11
C SER A 245 3.06 5.07 8.89
N TYR A 246 3.39 3.78 8.92
CA TYR A 246 2.65 2.76 9.65
C TYR A 246 3.05 2.71 11.12
N ALA A 247 4.27 3.10 11.50
CA ALA A 247 4.63 3.32 12.91
C ALA A 247 3.68 4.34 13.56
N CYS A 248 3.42 5.47 12.88
CA CYS A 248 2.44 6.44 13.36
C CYS A 248 1.02 5.87 13.44
N THR A 249 0.62 5.02 12.48
CA THR A 249 -0.68 4.34 12.54
C THR A 249 -0.77 3.39 13.74
N GLY A 250 0.31 2.64 14.02
CA GLY A 250 0.41 1.78 15.20
C GLY A 250 0.33 2.58 16.49
N TYR A 251 1.01 3.73 16.58
CA TYR A 251 0.89 4.66 17.71
C TYR A 251 -0.55 5.17 17.86
N VAL A 252 -1.22 5.59 16.78
CA VAL A 252 -2.64 6.00 16.87
C VAL A 252 -3.51 4.86 17.37
N SER A 253 -3.22 3.61 17.00
CA SER A 253 -4.00 2.45 17.44
C SER A 253 -4.00 2.24 18.96
N THR A 254 -3.02 2.77 19.70
CA THR A 254 -2.99 2.65 21.17
C THR A 254 -4.10 3.43 21.86
N PHE A 255 -4.62 4.49 21.22
CA PHE A 255 -5.69 5.34 21.75
C PHE A 255 -7.09 4.77 21.52
N PHE A 256 -7.20 3.71 20.72
CA PHE A 256 -8.46 3.03 20.41
C PHE A 256 -8.61 1.70 21.15
N ARG A 257 -7.74 1.43 22.14
CA ARG A 257 -7.76 0.21 22.95
C ARG A 257 -8.84 0.25 24.01
#